data_AF-A0AAD9E497-F1
#
_entry.id   AF-A0AAD9E497-F1
#
_cell.length_a   1.000
_cell.length_b   1.000
_cell.length_c   1.000
_cell.angle_alpha   90.00
_cell.angle_beta   90.00
_cell.angle_gamma   90.00
#
_symmetry.space_group_name_H-M   'P 1'
#
loop_
_entity.id
_entity.type
_entity.pdbx_description
1 polymer ?
#
loop_
_entity_poly.entity_id
_entity_poly.type
_entity_poly.pdbx_seq_one_letter_code
_entity_poly.pdbx_strand_id
1 'polypeptide(L)'
;MSSLSGKSAEELCQLLDEHGINHGPIVDSTRKLYEKKLKEALAKATKSSPDKTYYREEQEEVTYVTYHPPVSTAAVSKVQLHQT
;
A
#
# COMPACT_ATOMS: atom_id res chain seq x y z
N MET A 1 -4.26 20.66 -19.59
CA MET A 1 -4.93 19.32 -19.58
C MET A 1 -5.56 19.14 -20.94
N SER A 2 -5.00 18.28 -21.79
CA SER A 2 -5.57 18.01 -23.11
C SER A 2 -6.95 17.38 -22.93
N SER A 3 -8.02 18.06 -23.36
CA SER A 3 -9.37 17.51 -23.28
C SER A 3 -9.49 16.31 -24.22
N LEU A 4 -9.62 15.11 -23.65
CA LEU A 4 -9.81 13.88 -24.42
C LEU A 4 -11.16 13.85 -25.14
N SER A 5 -12.11 14.70 -24.73
CA SER A 5 -13.45 14.81 -25.34
C SER A 5 -13.45 15.35 -26.77
N GLY A 6 -12.37 15.99 -27.22
CA GLY A 6 -12.23 16.49 -28.59
C GLY A 6 -11.66 15.47 -29.56
N LYS A 7 -11.23 14.30 -29.07
CA LYS A 7 -10.59 13.27 -29.89
C LYS A 7 -11.64 12.42 -30.61
N SER A 8 -11.28 11.99 -31.81
CA SER A 8 -12.10 11.03 -32.56
C SER A 8 -12.10 9.66 -31.88
N ALA A 9 -13.03 8.79 -32.27
CA ALA A 9 -13.06 7.42 -31.77
C ALA A 9 -11.77 6.66 -32.14
N GLU A 10 -11.24 6.86 -33.34
CA GLU A 10 -10.01 6.23 -33.82
C GLU A 10 -8.79 6.67 -33.01
N GLU A 11 -8.69 7.99 -32.73
CA GLU A 11 -7.62 8.53 -31.88
C GLU A 11 -7.69 7.96 -30.45
N LEU A 12 -8.91 7.79 -29.92
CA LEU A 12 -9.09 7.16 -28.61
C LEU A 12 -8.66 5.69 -28.62
N CYS A 13 -8.99 4.92 -29.67
CA CYS A 13 -8.52 3.54 -29.81
C CYS A 13 -6.99 3.47 -29.82
N GLN A 14 -6.34 4.28 -30.64
CA GLN A 14 -4.89 4.31 -30.75
C GLN A 14 -4.21 4.64 -29.41
N LEU A 15 -4.75 5.60 -28.66
CA LEU A 15 -4.24 5.94 -27.33
C LEU A 15 -4.46 4.81 -26.33
N LEU A 16 -5.60 4.13 -26.39
CA LEU A 16 -5.87 2.99 -25.51
C LEU A 16 -4.88 1.86 -25.80
N ASP A 17 -4.59 1.58 -27.07
CA ASP A 17 -3.59 0.58 -27.48
C ASP A 17 -2.18 0.97 -27.02
N GLU A 18 -1.78 2.22 -27.21
CA GLU A 18 -0.47 2.74 -26.78
C GLU A 18 -0.29 2.62 -25.26
N HIS A 19 -1.36 2.83 -24.50
CA HIS A 19 -1.37 2.64 -23.05
C HIS A 19 -1.63 1.19 -22.59
N GLY A 20 -1.78 0.24 -23.51
CA GLY A 20 -2.04 -1.18 -23.21
C GLY A 20 -3.40 -1.44 -22.56
N ILE A 21 -4.39 -0.58 -22.83
CA ILE A 21 -5.74 -0.66 -22.27
C ILE A 21 -6.64 -1.40 -23.27
N ASN A 22 -6.97 -2.65 -22.92
CA ASN A 22 -7.95 -3.43 -23.68
C ASN A 22 -9.30 -2.69 -23.74
N HIS A 23 -9.79 -2.52 -24.96
CA HIS A 23 -11.02 -1.80 -25.24
C HIS A 23 -11.85 -2.54 -26.27
N GLY A 24 -13.17 -2.38 -26.15
CA GLY A 24 -14.14 -2.83 -27.14
C GLY A 24 -14.52 -1.66 -28.06
N PRO A 25 -15.66 -1.75 -28.77
CA PRO A 25 -16.10 -0.66 -29.64
C PRO A 25 -16.32 0.63 -28.84
N ILE A 26 -15.74 1.73 -29.33
CA ILE A 26 -15.96 3.05 -28.76
C ILE A 26 -17.26 3.62 -29.31
N VAL A 27 -18.25 3.69 -28.43
CA VAL A 27 -19.57 4.26 -28.69
C VAL A 27 -19.87 5.31 -27.63
N ASP A 28 -20.90 6.14 -27.82
CA ASP A 28 -21.14 7.29 -26.93
C ASP A 28 -21.34 6.89 -25.46
N SER A 29 -21.92 5.71 -25.19
CA SER A 29 -22.09 5.17 -23.83
C SER A 29 -20.78 4.76 -23.17
N THR A 30 -19.80 4.27 -23.95
CA THR A 30 -18.50 3.79 -23.45
C THR A 30 -17.38 4.83 -23.59
N ARG A 31 -17.56 5.88 -24.41
CA ARG A 31 -16.55 6.93 -24.63
C ARG A 31 -16.05 7.55 -23.32
N LYS A 32 -16.97 7.97 -22.44
CA LYS A 32 -16.63 8.57 -21.14
C LYS A 32 -15.82 7.63 -20.24
N LEU A 33 -16.08 6.33 -20.31
CA LEU A 33 -15.33 5.32 -19.55
C LEU A 33 -13.88 5.26 -20.03
N TYR A 34 -13.66 5.25 -21.34
CA TYR A 34 -12.32 5.19 -21.91
C TYR A 34 -11.52 6.48 -21.71
N GLU A 35 -12.16 7.65 -21.84
CA GLU A 35 -11.53 8.93 -21.50
C GLU A 35 -11.02 8.96 -20.05
N LYS A 36 -11.84 8.44 -19.11
CA LYS A 36 -11.43 8.33 -17.71
C LYS A 36 -10.21 7.42 -17.53
N LYS A 37 -10.21 6.24 -18.16
CA LYS A 37 -9.08 5.30 -18.09
C LYS A 37 -7.78 5.91 -18.64
N LEU A 38 -7.86 6.61 -19.78
CA LEU A 38 -6.72 7.31 -20.36
C LEU A 38 -6.19 8.41 -19.44
N LYS A 39 -7.09 9.18 -18.82
CA LYS A 39 -6.71 10.21 -17.84
C LYS A 39 -5.98 9.60 -16.63
N GLU A 40 -6.44 8.45 -16.15
CA GLU A 40 -5.79 7.72 -15.05
C GLU A 40 -4.43 7.15 -15.46
N ALA A 41 -4.31 6.58 -16.66
CA ALA A 41 -3.05 6.06 -17.18
C ALA A 41 -1.99 7.17 -17.34
N LEU A 42 -2.38 8.32 -17.90
CA LEU A 42 -1.52 9.49 -18.04
C LEU A 42 -1.10 10.05 -16.67
N ALA A 43 -2.04 10.16 -15.71
CA ALA A 43 -1.74 10.61 -14.36
C ALA A 43 -0.80 9.64 -13.62
N LYS A 44 -0.97 8.33 -13.82
CA LYS A 44 -0.11 7.31 -13.23
C LYS A 44 1.30 7.32 -13.84
N ALA A 45 1.43 7.53 -15.15
CA ALA A 45 2.71 7.70 -15.82
C ALA A 45 3.49 8.90 -15.24
N THR A 46 2.81 10.02 -14.96
CA THR A 46 3.45 11.20 -14.33
C THR A 46 3.80 11.01 -12.85
N LYS A 47 3.18 10.03 -12.17
CA LYS A 47 3.40 9.74 -10.75
C LYS A 47 4.33 8.55 -10.51
N SER A 48 4.99 8.03 -11.54
CA SER A 48 6.08 7.06 -11.38
C SER A 48 7.35 7.74 -10.82
N SER A 49 7.22 8.47 -9.71
CA SER A 49 8.28 8.56 -8.72
C SER A 49 8.33 7.18 -8.06
N PRO A 50 9.51 6.58 -7.86
CA PRO A 50 9.59 5.34 -7.11
C PRO A 50 8.97 5.61 -5.73
N ASP A 51 7.91 4.88 -5.41
CA ASP A 51 7.29 4.83 -4.09
C ASP A 51 8.31 4.18 -3.15
N LYS A 52 9.33 4.95 -2.77
CA LYS A 52 10.28 4.58 -1.74
C LYS A 52 9.53 4.79 -0.44
N THR A 53 8.87 3.74 0.03
CA THR A 53 8.52 3.56 1.43
C THR A 53 9.84 3.53 2.22
N TYR A 54 10.38 4.71 2.50
CA TYR A 54 11.56 4.89 3.32
C TYR A 54 11.18 4.48 4.74
N TYR A 55 11.64 3.30 5.16
CA TYR A 55 11.62 2.92 6.56
C TYR A 55 12.53 3.91 7.29
N ARG A 56 11.91 4.83 8.04
CA ARG A 56 12.64 5.70 8.96
C ARG A 56 12.75 4.92 10.26
N GLU A 57 13.93 4.38 10.55
CA GLU A 57 14.23 3.87 11.90
C GLU A 57 14.25 5.08 12.84
N GLU A 58 13.13 5.33 13.52
CA GLU A 58 13.15 6.20 14.69
C GLU A 58 13.79 5.37 15.81
N GLN A 59 14.99 5.76 16.24
CA GLN A 59 15.67 5.16 17.39
C GLN A 59 14.88 5.49 18.65
N GLU A 60 13.81 4.76 18.92
CA GLU A 60 13.14 4.79 20.22
C GLU A 60 14.02 4.03 21.21
N GLU A 61 14.72 4.74 22.09
CA GLU A 61 15.46 4.13 23.20
C GLU A 61 14.46 3.48 24.16
N VAL A 62 14.17 2.19 23.94
CA VAL A 62 13.29 1.40 24.82
C VAL A 62 14.00 1.17 26.15
N THR A 63 13.65 1.96 27.17
CA THR A 63 14.14 1.76 28.53
C THR A 63 13.41 0.55 29.14
N TYR A 64 14.09 -0.60 29.18
CA TYR A 64 13.56 -1.80 29.84
C TYR A 64 13.54 -1.61 31.36
N VAL A 65 12.35 -1.42 31.93
CA VAL A 65 12.16 -1.50 33.38
C VAL A 65 12.07 -2.97 33.78
N THR A 66 13.07 -3.45 34.52
CA THR A 66 13.03 -4.80 35.09
C THR A 66 12.24 -4.76 36.39
N TYR A 67 11.06 -5.38 36.43
CA TYR A 67 10.27 -5.47 37.66
C TYR A 67 10.77 -6.63 38.53
N HIS A 68 11.27 -6.31 39.72
CA HIS A 68 11.61 -7.30 40.74
C HIS A 68 10.43 -7.42 41.70
N PRO A 69 9.79 -8.60 41.83
CA PRO A 69 8.77 -8.79 42.85
C PRO A 69 9.40 -8.59 44.24
N PRO A 70 8.76 -7.83 45.15
CA PRO A 70 9.27 -7.68 46.50
C PRO A 70 9.29 -9.06 47.15
N VAL A 71 10.48 -9.49 47.59
CA VAL A 71 10.64 -10.68 48.42
C VAL A 71 9.92 -10.42 49.74
N SER A 72 8.68 -10.92 49.82
CA SER A 72 7.98 -11.06 51.08
C SER A 72 8.76 -12.05 51.93
N THR A 73 9.44 -11.54 52.96
CA THR A 73 10.01 -12.35 54.03
C THR A 73 8.87 -12.92 54.88
N ALA A 74 8.19 -13.95 54.38
CA ALA A 74 7.22 -14.72 55.13
C ALA A 74 7.57 -16.22 54.98
N ALA A 75 7.82 -16.83 56.13
CA ALA A 75 8.44 -18.12 56.31
C ALA A 75 7.57 -19.35 55.92
N VAL A 76 8.26 -20.49 55.77
CA VAL A 76 7.82 -21.92 55.89
C VAL A 76 6.97 -22.45 54.70
N SER A 77 7.34 -23.50 53.96
CA SER A 77 7.39 -24.90 54.42
C SER A 77 7.98 -25.89 53.38
N LYS A 78 8.61 -26.93 53.91
CA LYS A 78 9.22 -28.13 53.30
C LYS A 78 8.37 -28.82 52.21
N VAL A 79 9.02 -29.37 51.17
CA VAL A 79 8.84 -30.78 50.74
C VAL A 79 10.17 -31.32 50.18
N GLN A 80 10.71 -32.31 50.87
CA GLN A 80 11.82 -33.18 50.46
C GLN A 80 11.31 -34.11 49.34
N LEU A 81 11.93 -34.08 48.15
CA LEU A 81 11.67 -35.09 47.12
C LEU A 81 12.87 -36.03 47.04
N HIS A 82 12.69 -37.22 47.65
CA HIS A 82 13.60 -38.35 47.52
C HIS A 82 13.56 -38.85 46.08
N GLN A 83 14.72 -39.12 45.47
CA GLN A 83 14.86 -40.14 44.45
C GLN A 83 16.12 -40.94 44.73
N THR A 84 15.90 -42.19 45.13
CA THR A 84 16.83 -43.32 45.02
C THR A 84 16.92 -43.78 43.58
#